data_AF-A0A969SW58-F1
#
_entry.id   AF-A0A969SW58-F1
#
_cell.length_a   1.000
_cell.length_b   1.000
_cell.length_c   1.000
_cell.angle_alpha   90.00
_cell.angle_beta   90.00
_cell.angle_gamma   90.00
#
_symmetry.space_group_name_H-M   'P 1'
#
loop_
_entity.id
_entity.type
_entity.pdbx_description
1 polymer ?
#
loop_
_entity_poly.entity_id
_entity_poly.type
_entity_poly.pdbx_seq_one_letter_code
_entity_poly.pdbx_strand_id
1 'polypeptide(L)'
;MSIATGVTVLVYFLTAVTGAPILISFSADIAITFLVITTAWSILIISENRNKYSLVSPPSTSPFSTSPHLISPHLISAYPSSHYGLDSGLIPLILSIGAVTIKLSALPLLGIGFFYFIFAQSSSTNTSIKSFQYSRVILALLVIALGLLPMLAVAVTTSGCPLYPSTALCFDVPWLITENQRIVANEVNDIRFWWKLNNPEVFYSSILTPTARLLNWFLSSRESQAMTLSIIISGFGIPWSLFRSNRHRIPGQSWIIALGLLGIIFIMTQSPLLRFGLGYFVLVPALITASISQGILSWLSGKKNQRINLKGINSEGINPEGINSKPQQIFPLRLTFISLFLASLTLIILISGESRNRLILPPELPKTKLLVEQVNDVQYFRPDSRALRCWAAKLPCASVPVYKSVRLRHPDQGIGGGFMYGD
;
A
#
# COMPACT_ATOMS: atom_id res chain seq x y z
N MET A 1 11.76 4.84 10.68
CA MET A 1 12.38 5.63 9.60
C MET A 1 13.05 4.77 8.50
N SER A 2 13.66 3.62 8.83
CA SER A 2 14.31 2.70 7.86
C SER A 2 13.44 2.15 6.73
N ILE A 3 12.14 1.96 6.97
CA ILE A 3 11.24 1.25 6.05
C ILE A 3 10.69 2.21 5.00
N ALA A 4 10.37 3.46 5.37
CA ALA A 4 9.91 4.45 4.40
C ALA A 4 10.99 4.72 3.34
N THR A 5 12.24 4.96 3.76
CA THR A 5 13.38 5.07 2.83
C THR A 5 13.64 3.77 2.10
N GLY A 6 13.60 2.61 2.76
CA GLY A 6 13.75 1.31 2.09
C GLY A 6 12.69 1.06 1.01
N VAL A 7 11.44 1.49 1.23
CA VAL A 7 10.37 1.37 0.24
C VAL A 7 10.52 2.42 -0.87
N THR A 8 10.84 3.67 -0.56
CA THR A 8 11.09 4.68 -1.61
C THR A 8 12.25 4.23 -2.49
N VAL A 9 13.33 3.73 -1.89
CA VAL A 9 14.48 3.12 -2.57
C VAL A 9 14.07 1.91 -3.40
N LEU A 10 13.24 1.00 -2.88
CA LEU A 10 12.83 -0.22 -3.61
C LEU A 10 11.86 0.10 -4.76
N VAL A 11 10.90 1.00 -4.55
CA VAL A 11 9.98 1.49 -5.60
C VAL A 11 10.75 2.16 -6.72
N TYR A 12 11.72 3.03 -6.38
CA TYR A 12 12.58 3.65 -7.39
C TYR A 12 13.54 2.67 -8.05
N PHE A 13 14.12 1.72 -7.29
CA PHE A 13 14.98 0.67 -7.80
C PHE A 13 14.24 -0.23 -8.80
N LEU A 14 13.01 -0.62 -8.49
CA LEU A 14 12.16 -1.40 -9.40
C LEU A 14 11.90 -0.63 -10.69
N THR A 15 11.56 0.66 -10.59
CA THR A 15 11.32 1.52 -11.77
C THR A 15 12.56 1.70 -12.63
N ALA A 16 13.73 1.80 -11.99
CA ALA A 16 15.01 1.91 -12.67
C ALA A 16 15.39 0.58 -13.36
N VAL A 17 15.47 -0.52 -12.61
CA VAL A 17 15.90 -1.83 -13.12
C VAL A 17 14.99 -2.35 -14.23
N THR A 18 13.69 -2.07 -14.18
CA THR A 18 12.80 -2.54 -15.24
C THR A 18 13.08 -1.84 -16.56
N GLY A 19 13.59 -0.61 -16.64
CA GLY A 19 13.84 0.12 -17.92
C GLY A 19 12.63 0.29 -18.86
N ALA A 20 11.53 -0.41 -18.61
CA ALA A 20 10.19 -0.05 -19.01
C ALA A 20 9.84 1.19 -18.20
N PRO A 21 9.43 2.29 -18.85
CA PRO A 21 8.79 3.37 -18.13
C PRO A 21 7.53 2.76 -17.53
N ILE A 22 7.60 2.33 -16.27
CA ILE A 22 6.39 2.18 -15.49
C ILE A 22 5.84 3.59 -15.54
N LEU A 23 4.89 3.82 -16.45
CA LEU A 23 4.09 5.03 -16.51
C LEU A 23 3.23 4.95 -15.27
N ILE A 24 3.88 5.19 -14.14
CA ILE A 24 3.26 5.74 -12.96
C ILE A 24 2.89 7.14 -13.42
N SER A 25 1.82 7.21 -14.21
CA SER A 25 1.05 8.43 -14.31
C SER A 25 0.90 8.96 -12.88
N PHE A 26 0.88 10.27 -12.70
CA PHE A 26 0.44 10.89 -11.43
C PHE A 26 -1.01 10.48 -11.02
N SER A 27 -1.57 9.44 -11.67
CA SER A 27 -2.53 8.43 -11.19
C SER A 27 -2.52 8.22 -9.67
N ALA A 28 -3.73 7.91 -9.19
CA ALA A 28 -4.07 7.37 -7.89
C ALA A 28 -3.11 6.29 -7.34
N ASP A 29 -2.38 5.58 -8.20
CA ASP A 29 -1.44 4.51 -7.83
C ASP A 29 -0.30 4.96 -6.90
N ILE A 30 0.24 6.17 -7.11
CA ILE A 30 1.28 6.73 -6.22
C ILE A 30 0.71 6.98 -4.83
N ALA A 31 -0.47 7.61 -4.77
CA ALA A 31 -1.11 7.95 -3.52
C ALA A 31 -1.45 6.69 -2.72
N ILE A 32 -1.92 5.63 -3.36
CA ILE A 32 -2.19 4.34 -2.69
C ILE A 32 -0.90 3.70 -2.21
N THR A 33 0.14 3.66 -3.05
CA THR A 33 1.45 3.12 -2.66
C THR A 33 1.96 3.84 -1.41
N PHE A 34 1.92 5.18 -1.42
CA PHE A 34 2.27 6.00 -0.27
C PHE A 34 1.42 5.65 0.96
N LEU A 35 0.10 5.57 0.83
CA LEU A 35 -0.81 5.24 1.94
C LEU A 35 -0.59 3.83 2.50
N VAL A 36 -0.29 2.84 1.65
CA VAL A 36 0.06 1.48 2.08
C VAL A 36 1.33 1.50 2.95
N ILE A 37 2.34 2.27 2.53
CA ILE A 37 3.61 2.41 3.26
C ILE A 37 3.43 3.16 4.57
N THR A 38 2.74 4.30 4.55
CA THR A 38 2.53 5.11 5.76
C THR A 38 1.68 4.35 6.78
N THR A 39 0.68 3.59 6.31
CA THR A 39 -0.14 2.73 7.17
C THR A 39 0.72 1.63 7.81
N ALA A 40 1.51 0.90 7.02
CA ALA A 40 2.43 -0.11 7.55
C ALA A 40 3.43 0.48 8.56
N TRP A 41 3.95 1.67 8.27
CA TRP A 41 4.87 2.35 9.17
C TRP A 41 4.20 2.80 10.47
N SER A 42 2.97 3.32 10.39
CA SER A 42 2.18 3.71 11.56
C SER A 42 1.90 2.51 12.47
N ILE A 43 1.55 1.35 11.88
CA ILE A 43 1.36 0.09 12.60
C ILE A 43 2.61 -0.27 13.41
N LEU A 44 3.81 -0.17 12.83
CA LEU A 44 5.06 -0.46 13.54
C LEU A 44 5.33 0.51 14.68
N ILE A 45 5.18 1.82 14.44
CA ILE A 45 5.43 2.83 15.49
C ILE A 45 4.49 2.62 16.67
N ILE A 46 3.19 2.44 16.38
CA ILE A 46 2.18 2.25 17.42
C ILE A 46 2.46 0.96 18.19
N SER A 47 2.77 -0.14 17.49
CA SER A 47 3.07 -1.41 18.15
C SER A 47 4.37 -1.38 18.96
N GLU A 48 5.41 -0.67 18.50
CA GLU A 48 6.66 -0.48 19.26
C GLU A 48 6.43 0.34 20.53
N ASN A 49 5.72 1.46 20.43
CA ASN A 49 5.43 2.32 21.58
C ASN A 49 4.60 1.57 22.62
N ARG A 50 3.59 0.79 22.21
CA ARG A 50 2.79 -0.04 23.13
C ARG A 50 3.67 -1.00 23.92
N ASN A 51 4.56 -1.72 23.25
CA ASN A 51 5.46 -2.66 23.92
C ASN A 51 6.38 -1.98 24.95
N LYS A 52 6.84 -0.74 24.70
CA LYS A 52 7.68 -0.01 25.65
C LYS A 52 6.93 0.35 26.94
N TYR A 53 5.67 0.79 26.83
CA TYR A 53 4.90 1.19 28.00
C TYR A 53 4.39 0.01 28.83
N SER A 54 4.11 -1.14 28.21
CA SER A 54 3.70 -2.35 28.94
C SER A 54 4.75 -2.89 29.91
N LEU A 55 6.03 -2.52 29.75
CA LEU A 55 7.13 -2.99 30.60
C LEU A 55 7.42 -2.08 31.80
N VAL A 56 6.85 -0.87 31.84
CA VAL A 56 7.17 0.16 32.86
C VAL A 56 6.12 0.23 33.96
N SER A 57 5.06 -0.60 33.92
CA SER A 57 4.12 -0.67 35.05
C SER A 57 4.88 -1.11 36.30
N PRO A 58 5.05 -0.24 37.31
CA PRO A 58 5.82 -0.57 38.50
C PRO A 58 5.15 -1.78 39.16
N PRO A 59 5.94 -2.75 39.66
CA PRO A 59 5.36 -3.84 40.44
C PRO A 59 4.57 -3.20 41.58
N SER A 60 3.27 -3.49 41.65
CA SER A 60 2.40 -3.05 42.75
C SER A 60 2.72 -3.88 44.01
N THR A 61 3.99 -3.95 44.38
CA THR A 61 4.38 -4.31 45.73
C THR A 61 4.25 -3.04 46.55
N SER A 62 3.02 -2.69 46.92
CA SER A 62 2.82 -1.98 48.17
C SER A 62 3.13 -3.01 49.27
N PRO A 63 4.30 -2.96 49.94
CA PRO A 63 4.41 -3.67 51.19
C PRO A 63 3.34 -3.06 52.09
N PHE A 64 2.49 -3.93 52.60
CA PHE A 64 1.51 -3.64 53.63
C PHE A 64 2.31 -3.20 54.88
N SER A 65 2.71 -1.92 54.90
CA SER A 65 3.36 -1.32 56.06
C SER A 65 2.25 -0.89 57.00
N THR A 66 1.91 -1.80 57.91
CA THR A 66 1.17 -1.49 59.13
C THR A 66 2.05 -0.58 59.99
N SER A 67 2.07 0.71 59.67
CA SER A 67 2.59 1.74 60.57
C SER A 67 1.52 2.80 60.78
N PRO A 68 0.89 2.84 61.97
CA PRO A 68 0.05 3.95 62.37
C PRO A 68 0.98 5.11 62.78
N HIS A 69 0.56 6.34 62.47
CA HIS A 69 1.18 7.63 62.83
C HIS A 69 2.21 8.21 61.86
N LEU A 70 1.74 8.99 60.87
CA LEU A 70 1.82 10.46 60.89
C LEU A 70 1.26 11.01 59.57
N ILE A 71 0.16 11.74 59.70
CA ILE A 71 -0.56 12.42 58.63
C ILE A 71 0.31 13.57 58.12
N SER A 72 0.82 13.46 56.89
CA SER A 72 1.36 14.60 56.15
C SER A 72 0.46 14.86 54.93
N PRO A 73 -0.31 15.96 54.92
CA PRO A 73 -1.40 16.16 53.96
C PRO A 73 -1.00 16.83 52.64
N HIS A 74 0.28 16.90 52.28
CA HIS A 74 0.71 17.66 51.11
C HIS A 74 1.25 16.79 49.96
N LEU A 75 0.49 16.84 48.86
CA LEU A 75 0.95 16.75 47.46
C LEU A 75 1.27 15.35 46.90
N ILE A 76 0.29 14.45 46.92
CA ILE A 76 0.17 13.47 45.83
C ILE A 76 -0.87 14.03 44.86
N SER A 77 -0.41 14.94 43.99
CA SER A 77 -1.13 15.32 42.79
C SER A 77 -1.13 14.11 41.85
N ALA A 78 -1.96 13.12 42.15
CA ALA A 78 -2.41 12.14 41.18
C ALA A 78 -3.18 12.92 40.11
N TYR A 79 -2.46 13.47 39.12
CA TYR A 79 -3.09 13.95 37.91
C TYR A 79 -3.78 12.72 37.31
N PRO A 80 -5.13 12.66 37.30
CA PRO A 80 -5.79 11.67 36.47
C PRO A 80 -5.39 12.07 35.05
N SER A 81 -4.47 11.30 34.45
CA SER A 81 -4.16 11.40 33.04
C SER A 81 -5.45 11.08 32.30
N SER A 82 -6.21 12.16 32.04
CA SER A 82 -7.56 12.08 31.52
C SER A 82 -7.52 11.29 30.23
N HIS A 83 -8.19 10.15 30.26
CA HIS A 83 -8.17 9.05 29.31
C HIS A 83 -8.82 9.38 27.94
N TYR A 84 -8.89 10.67 27.55
CA TYR A 84 -9.53 11.15 26.32
C TYR A 84 -8.58 11.31 25.13
N GLY A 85 -7.40 10.69 25.20
CA GLY A 85 -6.53 10.59 24.03
C GLY A 85 -7.19 9.72 22.96
N LEU A 86 -7.35 10.25 21.74
CA LEU A 86 -7.70 9.46 20.56
C LEU A 86 -6.82 8.20 20.52
N ASP A 87 -7.44 7.02 20.43
CA ASP A 87 -6.70 5.76 20.36
C ASP A 87 -5.80 5.82 19.13
N SER A 88 -4.49 5.74 19.34
CA SER A 88 -3.50 5.80 18.26
C SER A 88 -3.74 4.72 17.19
N GLY A 89 -4.40 3.62 17.56
CA GLY A 89 -4.81 2.56 16.62
C GLY A 89 -5.80 3.02 15.55
N LEU A 90 -6.45 4.18 15.72
CA LEU A 90 -7.37 4.76 14.73
C LEU A 90 -6.63 5.30 13.50
N ILE A 91 -5.34 5.64 13.63
CA ILE A 91 -4.53 6.22 12.54
C ILE A 91 -4.47 5.28 11.33
N PRO A 92 -4.05 4.00 11.46
CA PRO A 92 -4.10 3.06 10.35
C PRO A 92 -5.47 2.94 9.68
N LEU A 93 -6.56 2.97 10.47
CA LEU A 93 -7.91 2.87 9.95
C LEU A 93 -8.28 4.06 9.06
N ILE A 94 -8.02 5.29 9.55
CA ILE A 94 -8.29 6.52 8.80
C ILE A 94 -7.47 6.57 7.50
N LEU A 95 -6.18 6.23 7.56
CA LEU A 95 -5.31 6.16 6.37
C LEU A 95 -5.85 5.16 5.35
N SER A 96 -6.37 4.03 5.81
CA SER A 96 -6.93 2.99 4.95
C SER A 96 -8.25 3.41 4.30
N ILE A 97 -9.11 4.14 5.02
CA ILE A 97 -10.34 4.74 4.47
C ILE A 97 -9.98 5.71 3.35
N GLY A 98 -9.03 6.61 3.61
CA GLY A 98 -8.52 7.55 2.59
C GLY A 98 -8.01 6.82 1.34
N ALA A 99 -7.27 5.72 1.51
CA ALA A 99 -6.78 4.94 0.39
C ALA A 99 -7.91 4.32 -0.45
N VAL A 100 -8.99 3.83 0.19
CA VAL A 100 -10.15 3.28 -0.51
C VAL A 100 -10.93 4.35 -1.27
N THR A 101 -11.06 5.56 -0.71
CA THR A 101 -11.71 6.68 -1.44
C THR A 101 -10.96 7.07 -2.70
N ILE A 102 -9.64 6.87 -2.73
CA ILE A 102 -8.80 7.11 -3.91
C ILE A 102 -8.95 5.95 -4.91
N LYS A 103 -8.95 4.70 -4.43
CA LYS A 103 -9.11 3.53 -5.29
C LYS A 103 -9.53 2.28 -4.53
N LEU A 104 -10.44 1.53 -5.15
CA LEU A 104 -10.96 0.27 -4.61
C LEU A 104 -9.88 -0.83 -4.46
N SER A 105 -8.73 -0.72 -5.12
CA SER A 105 -7.61 -1.66 -4.91
C SER A 105 -6.96 -1.54 -3.53
N ALA A 106 -7.32 -0.53 -2.75
CA ALA A 106 -6.91 -0.37 -1.35
C ALA A 106 -7.76 -1.16 -0.34
N LEU A 107 -8.75 -1.96 -0.78
CA LEU A 107 -9.59 -2.76 0.12
C LEU A 107 -8.81 -3.67 1.12
N PRO A 108 -7.72 -4.37 0.72
CA PRO A 108 -6.89 -5.12 1.67
C PRO A 108 -6.31 -4.25 2.80
N LEU A 109 -5.96 -3.00 2.48
CA LEU A 109 -5.48 -2.02 3.45
C LEU A 109 -6.57 -1.70 4.48
N LEU A 110 -7.80 -1.46 4.03
CA LEU A 110 -8.95 -1.23 4.91
C LEU A 110 -9.25 -2.42 5.81
N GLY A 111 -9.21 -3.64 5.27
CA GLY A 111 -9.37 -4.85 6.07
C GLY A 111 -8.34 -4.93 7.20
N ILE A 112 -7.05 -4.77 6.88
CA ILE A 112 -5.99 -4.79 7.90
C ILE A 112 -6.11 -3.62 8.89
N GLY A 113 -6.41 -2.40 8.42
CA GLY A 113 -6.60 -1.24 9.30
C GLY A 113 -7.73 -1.46 10.30
N PHE A 114 -8.85 -2.04 9.85
CA PHE A 114 -9.99 -2.42 10.69
C PHE A 114 -9.60 -3.49 11.72
N PHE A 115 -9.01 -4.60 11.26
CA PHE A 115 -8.60 -5.69 12.16
C PHE A 115 -7.53 -5.24 13.15
N TYR A 116 -6.58 -4.41 12.72
CA TYR A 116 -5.56 -3.85 13.59
C TYR A 116 -6.20 -3.00 14.70
N PHE A 117 -7.14 -2.12 14.36
CA PHE A 117 -7.81 -1.27 15.36
C PHE A 117 -8.55 -2.09 16.44
N ILE A 118 -9.20 -3.18 16.02
CA ILE A 118 -9.94 -4.07 16.93
C ILE A 118 -8.99 -4.91 17.78
N PHE A 119 -8.02 -5.58 17.15
CA PHE A 119 -7.26 -6.67 17.79
C PHE A 119 -5.91 -6.23 18.36
N ALA A 120 -5.29 -5.15 17.87
CA ALA A 120 -3.96 -4.72 18.35
C ALA A 120 -3.96 -4.29 19.83
N GLN A 121 -5.12 -4.00 20.42
CA GLN A 121 -5.24 -3.69 21.85
C GLN A 121 -5.45 -4.93 22.72
N SER A 122 -5.93 -6.04 22.13
CA SER A 122 -6.41 -7.20 22.88
C SER A 122 -5.29 -7.99 23.58
N SER A 123 -4.02 -7.69 23.30
CA SER A 123 -2.88 -8.49 23.76
C SER A 123 -2.40 -8.15 25.18
N SER A 124 -2.92 -7.13 25.87
CA SER A 124 -2.25 -6.57 27.06
C SER A 124 -2.94 -6.72 28.43
N THR A 125 -4.21 -7.12 28.54
CA THR A 125 -4.90 -7.14 29.86
C THR A 125 -5.84 -8.33 29.99
N ASN A 126 -5.70 -9.11 31.07
CA ASN A 126 -6.11 -10.52 31.09
C ASN A 126 -7.55 -10.81 31.58
N THR A 127 -8.40 -9.83 31.94
CA THR A 127 -9.64 -10.21 32.69
C THR A 127 -10.93 -9.39 32.47
N SER A 128 -10.99 -8.37 31.61
CA SER A 128 -12.28 -7.65 31.36
C SER A 128 -12.46 -7.15 29.92
N ILE A 129 -12.26 -8.04 28.95
CA ILE A 129 -12.02 -7.66 27.54
C ILE A 129 -13.31 -7.61 26.69
N LYS A 130 -14.38 -8.34 27.03
CA LYS A 130 -15.49 -8.55 26.08
C LYS A 130 -16.33 -7.30 25.79
N SER A 131 -16.69 -6.49 26.80
CA SER A 131 -17.54 -5.30 26.60
C SER A 131 -16.84 -4.20 25.77
N PHE A 132 -15.53 -4.05 25.97
CA PHE A 132 -14.75 -3.00 25.30
C PHE A 132 -14.50 -3.28 23.81
N GLN A 133 -14.55 -4.54 23.38
CA GLN A 133 -14.39 -4.89 21.96
C GLN A 133 -15.56 -4.44 21.10
N TYR A 134 -16.81 -4.58 21.57
CA TYR A 134 -17.99 -4.17 20.79
C TYR A 134 -18.03 -2.66 20.53
N SER A 135 -17.70 -1.85 21.53
CA SER A 135 -17.64 -0.38 21.37
C SER A 135 -16.65 0.02 20.27
N ARG A 136 -15.49 -0.65 20.20
CA ARG A 136 -14.49 -0.42 19.15
C ARG A 136 -14.98 -0.83 17.76
N VAL A 137 -15.65 -1.98 17.65
CA VAL A 137 -16.22 -2.42 16.36
C VAL A 137 -17.23 -1.39 15.86
N ILE A 138 -18.14 -0.93 16.73
CA ILE A 138 -19.14 0.09 16.38
C ILE A 138 -18.46 1.39 15.96
N LEU A 139 -17.47 1.87 16.73
CA LEU A 139 -16.72 3.07 16.39
C LEU A 139 -16.00 2.93 15.04
N ALA A 140 -15.36 1.79 14.79
CA ALA A 140 -14.68 1.53 13.53
C ALA A 140 -15.66 1.54 12.34
N LEU A 141 -16.79 0.85 12.46
CA LEU A 141 -17.84 0.83 11.44
C LEU A 141 -18.41 2.22 11.19
N LEU A 142 -18.64 3.01 12.24
CA LEU A 142 -19.12 4.39 12.13
C LEU A 142 -18.10 5.27 11.39
N VAL A 143 -16.81 5.17 11.73
CA VAL A 143 -15.74 5.94 11.08
C VAL A 143 -15.58 5.54 9.61
N ILE A 144 -15.66 4.24 9.30
CA ILE A 144 -15.64 3.74 7.91
C ILE A 144 -16.86 4.26 7.14
N ALA A 145 -18.06 4.11 7.71
CA ALA A 145 -19.30 4.55 7.06
C ALA A 145 -19.25 6.06 6.78
N LEU A 146 -18.89 6.86 7.77
CA LEU A 146 -18.79 8.31 7.63
C LEU A 146 -17.74 8.73 6.59
N GLY A 147 -16.58 8.07 6.59
CA GLY A 147 -15.49 8.41 5.66
C GLY A 147 -15.72 7.96 4.22
N LEU A 148 -16.44 6.85 4.00
CA LEU A 148 -16.74 6.34 2.66
C LEU A 148 -18.05 6.89 2.08
N LEU A 149 -18.96 7.43 2.91
CA LEU A 149 -20.27 7.91 2.48
C LEU A 149 -20.21 8.86 1.27
N PRO A 150 -19.33 9.89 1.20
CA PRO A 150 -19.30 10.80 0.06
C PRO A 150 -18.94 10.10 -1.26
N MET A 151 -17.97 9.19 -1.22
CA MET A 151 -17.54 8.42 -2.39
C MET A 151 -18.66 7.47 -2.87
N LEU A 152 -19.32 6.77 -1.94
CA LEU A 152 -20.43 5.87 -2.26
C LEU A 152 -21.63 6.63 -2.84
N ALA A 153 -21.97 7.80 -2.28
CA ALA A 153 -23.05 8.63 -2.76
C ALA A 153 -22.79 9.10 -4.21
N VAL A 154 -21.58 9.58 -4.50
CA VAL A 154 -21.19 9.98 -5.86
C VAL A 154 -21.18 8.78 -6.81
N ALA A 155 -20.69 7.62 -6.37
CA ALA A 155 -20.65 6.42 -7.21
C ALA A 155 -22.06 5.93 -7.57
N VAL A 156 -23.00 5.93 -6.63
CA VAL A 156 -24.40 5.55 -6.89
C VAL A 156 -25.08 6.54 -7.83
N THR A 157 -24.92 7.85 -7.61
CA THR A 157 -25.59 8.85 -8.46
C THR A 157 -25.04 8.86 -9.88
N THR A 158 -23.73 8.64 -10.06
CA THR A 158 -23.09 8.68 -11.38
C THR A 158 -23.19 7.37 -12.15
N SER A 159 -23.11 6.22 -11.48
CA SER A 159 -22.99 4.92 -12.14
C SER A 159 -24.09 3.92 -11.79
N GLY A 160 -24.93 4.22 -10.79
CA GLY A 160 -25.86 3.24 -10.21
C GLY A 160 -25.19 2.17 -9.35
N CYS A 161 -23.86 2.16 -9.26
CA CYS A 161 -23.08 1.16 -8.54
C CYS A 161 -22.22 1.81 -7.44
N PRO A 162 -22.44 1.50 -6.15
CA PRO A 162 -21.68 2.09 -5.06
C PRO A 162 -20.19 1.73 -5.11
N LEU A 163 -19.84 0.58 -5.68
CA LEU A 163 -18.47 0.07 -5.77
C LEU A 163 -17.90 0.13 -7.20
N TYR A 164 -18.38 1.06 -8.04
CA TYR A 164 -17.85 1.24 -9.39
C TYR A 164 -16.31 1.33 -9.39
N PRO A 165 -15.58 0.60 -10.27
CA PRO A 165 -16.04 -0.11 -11.46
C PRO A 165 -16.57 -1.54 -11.23
N SER A 166 -16.66 -2.01 -9.97
CA SER A 166 -17.29 -3.30 -9.69
C SER A 166 -18.79 -3.25 -9.99
N THR A 167 -19.31 -4.30 -10.60
CA THR A 167 -20.76 -4.52 -10.78
C THR A 167 -21.44 -5.04 -9.51
N ALA A 168 -20.68 -5.22 -8.42
CA ALA A 168 -21.25 -5.62 -7.14
C ALA A 168 -22.14 -4.50 -6.56
N LEU A 169 -23.30 -4.89 -6.03
CA LEU A 169 -24.26 -4.00 -5.36
C LEU A 169 -24.84 -2.88 -6.26
N CYS A 170 -24.86 -3.06 -7.58
CA CYS A 170 -25.52 -2.10 -8.46
C CYS A 170 -27.04 -2.08 -8.25
N PHE A 171 -27.61 -0.88 -8.32
CA PHE A 171 -29.05 -0.65 -8.33
C PHE A 171 -29.56 -0.62 -9.76
N ASP A 172 -30.80 -1.06 -9.96
CA ASP A 172 -31.50 -0.95 -11.24
C ASP A 172 -32.02 0.49 -11.41
N VAL A 173 -31.18 1.34 -12.01
CA VAL A 173 -31.47 2.77 -12.23
C VAL A 173 -31.55 3.06 -13.73
N PRO A 174 -32.40 4.00 -14.18
CA PRO A 174 -32.67 4.19 -15.61
C PRO A 174 -31.48 4.73 -16.42
N TRP A 175 -30.47 5.31 -15.76
CA TRP A 175 -29.21 5.74 -16.39
C TRP A 175 -28.14 4.64 -16.39
N LEU A 176 -28.44 3.44 -15.87
CA LEU A 176 -27.55 2.29 -15.93
C LEU A 176 -27.49 1.76 -17.37
N ILE A 177 -26.35 1.93 -18.04
CA ILE A 177 -26.18 1.41 -19.40
C ILE A 177 -25.86 -0.09 -19.34
N THR A 178 -26.92 -0.91 -19.31
CA THR A 178 -26.86 -2.38 -19.17
C THR A 178 -26.05 -3.07 -20.27
N GLU A 179 -26.08 -2.56 -21.50
CA GLU A 179 -25.36 -3.15 -22.63
C GLU A 179 -23.86 -2.85 -22.59
N ASN A 180 -23.47 -1.62 -22.24
CA ASN A 180 -22.07 -1.24 -22.07
C ASN A 180 -21.45 -1.91 -20.84
N GLN A 181 -22.22 -2.21 -19.79
CA GLN A 181 -21.69 -2.97 -18.65
C GLN A 181 -21.30 -4.39 -19.04
N ARG A 182 -22.01 -5.05 -19.96
CA ARG A 182 -21.62 -6.37 -20.47
C ARG A 182 -20.36 -6.29 -21.32
N ILE A 183 -20.24 -5.27 -22.16
CA ILE A 183 -19.05 -5.04 -22.99
C ILE A 183 -17.83 -4.75 -22.11
N VAL A 184 -17.97 -3.83 -21.14
CA VAL A 184 -16.90 -3.51 -20.18
C VAL A 184 -16.59 -4.73 -19.31
N ALA A 185 -17.58 -5.49 -18.85
CA ALA A 185 -17.34 -6.71 -18.08
C ALA A 185 -16.60 -7.77 -18.91
N ASN A 186 -16.87 -7.87 -20.21
CA ASN A 186 -16.16 -8.78 -21.11
C ASN A 186 -14.71 -8.33 -21.34
N GLU A 187 -14.48 -7.04 -21.62
CA GLU A 187 -13.12 -6.48 -21.72
C GLU A 187 -12.33 -6.63 -20.40
N VAL A 188 -12.98 -6.37 -19.27
CA VAL A 188 -12.38 -6.53 -17.94
C VAL A 188 -12.11 -8.00 -17.64
N ASN A 189 -12.97 -8.93 -18.06
CA ASN A 189 -12.75 -10.37 -17.89
C ASN A 189 -11.53 -10.85 -18.67
N ASP A 190 -11.31 -10.34 -19.88
CA ASP A 190 -10.08 -10.66 -20.61
C ASP A 190 -8.84 -10.19 -19.84
N ILE A 191 -8.86 -8.96 -19.30
CA ILE A 191 -7.75 -8.43 -18.47
C ILE A 191 -7.58 -9.21 -17.15
N ARG A 192 -8.69 -9.65 -16.54
CA ARG A 192 -8.70 -10.36 -15.25
C ARG A 192 -8.00 -11.72 -15.37
N PHE A 193 -8.19 -12.40 -16.50
CA PHE A 193 -7.57 -13.68 -16.78
C PHE A 193 -6.30 -13.48 -17.59
N TRP A 194 -5.24 -12.99 -16.94
CA TRP A 194 -3.90 -12.83 -17.53
C TRP A 194 -3.37 -14.07 -18.24
N TRP A 195 -3.80 -15.27 -17.85
CA TRP A 195 -3.43 -16.52 -18.51
C TRP A 195 -4.09 -16.71 -19.89
N LYS A 196 -5.16 -15.96 -20.21
CA LYS A 196 -5.83 -16.00 -21.53
C LYS A 196 -5.17 -15.07 -22.56
N LEU A 197 -4.52 -13.98 -22.13
CA LEU A 197 -4.00 -12.97 -23.06
C LEU A 197 -2.83 -13.46 -23.92
N ASN A 198 -2.09 -14.49 -23.48
CA ASN A 198 -0.78 -14.76 -24.05
C ASN A 198 -0.73 -15.84 -25.14
N ASN A 199 -1.80 -16.55 -25.50
CA ASN A 199 -1.80 -17.45 -26.67
C ASN A 199 -3.21 -17.96 -27.04
N PRO A 200 -3.86 -17.45 -28.10
CA PRO A 200 -5.05 -18.10 -28.65
C PRO A 200 -4.73 -19.38 -29.45
N GLU A 201 -3.47 -19.62 -29.87
CA GLU A 201 -3.15 -20.71 -30.81
C GLU A 201 -2.31 -21.86 -30.25
N VAL A 202 -1.74 -21.76 -29.05
CA VAL A 202 -0.99 -22.88 -28.44
C VAL A 202 -1.98 -23.78 -27.67
N PHE A 203 -2.89 -24.40 -28.42
CA PHE A 203 -3.91 -25.32 -27.91
C PHE A 203 -3.39 -26.77 -27.72
N TYR A 204 -2.13 -27.04 -28.09
CA TYR A 204 -1.55 -28.39 -28.08
C TYR A 204 -0.48 -28.57 -26.99
N SER A 205 -0.93 -28.58 -25.74
CA SER A 205 -0.63 -29.67 -24.80
C SER A 205 -1.27 -29.33 -23.46
N SER A 206 -2.37 -30.00 -23.19
CA SER A 206 -3.15 -29.99 -21.95
C SER A 206 -2.37 -30.37 -20.68
N ILE A 207 -1.06 -30.59 -20.78
CA ILE A 207 -0.15 -31.05 -19.72
C ILE A 207 1.00 -30.05 -19.46
N LEU A 208 1.19 -29.00 -20.28
CA LEU A 208 2.14 -27.94 -19.93
C LEU A 208 1.65 -27.21 -18.67
N THR A 209 2.35 -27.55 -17.60
CA THR A 209 2.14 -27.30 -16.18
C THR A 209 1.86 -25.83 -15.83
N PRO A 210 1.21 -25.54 -14.67
CA PRO A 210 1.10 -24.18 -14.13
C PRO A 210 2.47 -23.44 -14.06
N THR A 211 3.58 -24.18 -14.00
CA THR A 211 4.94 -23.66 -14.08
C THR A 211 5.29 -23.08 -15.46
N ALA A 212 4.86 -23.70 -16.57
CA ALA A 212 5.08 -23.15 -17.91
C ALA A 212 4.30 -21.84 -18.12
N ARG A 213 3.09 -21.75 -17.56
CA ARG A 213 2.29 -20.51 -17.57
C ARG A 213 2.96 -19.39 -16.77
N LEU A 214 3.47 -19.73 -15.58
CA LEU A 214 4.23 -18.79 -14.75
C LEU A 214 5.50 -18.32 -15.49
N LEU A 215 6.22 -19.24 -16.15
CA LEU A 215 7.43 -18.93 -16.91
C LEU A 215 7.12 -18.01 -18.10
N ASN A 216 6.06 -18.30 -18.85
CA ASN A 216 5.65 -17.44 -19.97
C ASN A 216 5.23 -16.05 -19.49
N TRP A 217 4.52 -15.95 -18.36
CA TRP A 217 4.21 -14.65 -17.76
C TRP A 217 5.45 -13.91 -17.29
N PHE A 218 6.39 -14.61 -16.65
CA PHE A 218 7.69 -14.07 -16.27
C PHE A 218 8.48 -13.55 -17.49
N LEU A 219 8.43 -14.25 -18.63
CA LEU A 219 9.13 -13.84 -19.85
C LEU A 219 8.38 -12.76 -20.65
N SER A 220 7.09 -12.55 -20.40
CA SER A 220 6.22 -11.66 -21.19
C SER A 220 6.58 -10.17 -21.06
N SER A 221 6.95 -9.71 -19.86
CA SER A 221 7.31 -8.30 -19.64
C SER A 221 8.23 -8.12 -18.44
N ARG A 222 9.04 -7.05 -18.43
CA ARG A 222 9.89 -6.71 -17.29
C ARG A 222 9.09 -6.37 -16.03
N GLU A 223 7.86 -5.86 -16.17
CA GLU A 223 6.95 -5.62 -15.05
C GLU A 223 6.51 -6.94 -14.40
N SER A 224 6.20 -7.95 -15.22
CA SER A 224 5.89 -9.31 -14.76
C SER A 224 7.09 -9.98 -14.08
N GLN A 225 8.31 -9.71 -14.54
CA GLN A 225 9.53 -10.19 -13.89
C GLN A 225 9.66 -9.62 -12.47
N ALA A 226 9.47 -8.31 -12.32
CA ALA A 226 9.51 -7.63 -11.03
C ALA A 226 8.44 -8.16 -10.05
N MET A 227 7.21 -8.39 -10.52
CA MET A 227 6.15 -8.98 -9.71
C MET A 227 6.49 -10.40 -9.27
N THR A 228 6.90 -11.25 -10.20
CA THR A 228 7.30 -12.64 -9.91
C THR A 228 8.41 -12.70 -8.88
N LEU A 229 9.48 -11.91 -9.05
CA LEU A 229 10.59 -11.86 -8.11
C LEU A 229 10.14 -11.40 -6.72
N SER A 230 9.28 -10.38 -6.64
CA SER A 230 8.74 -9.89 -5.38
C SER A 230 7.88 -10.95 -4.67
N ILE A 231 7.08 -11.71 -5.43
CA ILE A 231 6.29 -12.84 -4.92
C ILE A 231 7.20 -13.96 -4.41
N ILE A 232 8.24 -14.32 -5.16
CA ILE A 232 9.22 -15.35 -4.77
C ILE A 232 9.94 -14.94 -3.47
N ILE A 233 10.47 -13.72 -3.42
CA ILE A 233 11.14 -13.18 -2.22
C ILE A 233 10.18 -13.19 -1.03
N SER A 234 8.92 -12.81 -1.24
CA SER A 234 7.90 -12.84 -0.18
C SER A 234 7.59 -14.28 0.26
N GLY A 235 7.44 -15.21 -0.68
CA GLY A 235 7.13 -16.62 -0.41
C GLY A 235 8.19 -17.32 0.43
N PHE A 236 9.48 -17.07 0.16
CA PHE A 236 10.57 -17.61 0.97
C PHE A 236 10.85 -16.79 2.23
N GLY A 237 10.73 -15.48 2.12
CA GLY A 237 11.09 -14.57 3.20
C GLY A 237 10.09 -14.53 4.34
N ILE A 238 8.80 -14.80 4.11
CA ILE A 238 7.79 -14.86 5.18
C ILE A 238 8.04 -16.02 6.15
N PRO A 239 8.16 -17.29 5.71
CA PRO A 239 8.51 -18.40 6.59
C PRO A 239 9.83 -18.15 7.33
N TRP A 240 10.85 -17.64 6.63
CA TRP A 240 12.13 -17.30 7.23
C TRP A 240 12.00 -16.22 8.31
N SER A 241 11.23 -15.17 8.03
CA SER A 241 10.98 -14.05 8.94
C SER A 241 10.18 -14.49 10.17
N LEU A 242 9.18 -15.35 10.01
CA LEU A 242 8.40 -15.92 11.11
C LEU A 242 9.24 -16.88 11.98
N PHE A 243 10.05 -17.74 11.36
CA PHE A 243 10.95 -18.64 12.08
C PHE A 243 11.97 -17.87 12.93
N ARG A 244 12.59 -16.85 12.36
CA ARG A 244 13.54 -16.00 13.08
C ARG A 244 12.87 -15.09 14.11
N SER A 245 11.63 -14.66 13.84
CA SER A 245 10.87 -13.78 14.73
C SER A 245 10.63 -14.38 16.11
N ASN A 246 10.67 -15.70 16.28
CA ASN A 246 10.56 -16.31 17.62
C ASN A 246 11.67 -15.85 18.58
N ARG A 247 12.81 -15.37 18.07
CA ARG A 247 13.92 -14.88 18.90
C ARG A 247 13.89 -13.37 19.13
N HIS A 248 13.40 -12.61 18.15
CA HIS A 248 13.28 -11.15 18.21
C HIS A 248 11.97 -10.73 17.53
N ARG A 249 10.85 -10.78 18.27
CA ARG A 249 9.56 -10.34 17.76
C ARG A 249 9.59 -8.82 17.55
N ILE A 250 9.54 -8.39 16.30
CA ILE A 250 9.29 -6.98 15.98
C ILE A 250 7.78 -6.76 16.16
N PRO A 251 7.35 -5.87 17.08
CA PRO A 251 5.93 -5.61 17.27
C PRO A 251 5.30 -5.06 15.99
N GLY A 252 4.13 -5.59 15.62
CA GLY A 252 3.41 -5.17 14.40
C GLY A 252 3.84 -5.88 13.11
N GLN A 253 4.91 -6.70 13.14
CA GLN A 253 5.43 -7.40 11.95
C GLN A 253 4.40 -8.32 11.28
N SER A 254 3.61 -9.06 12.07
CA SER A 254 2.58 -9.96 11.56
C SER A 254 1.49 -9.22 10.77
N TRP A 255 1.12 -8.02 11.21
CA TRP A 255 0.13 -7.18 10.52
C TRP A 255 0.64 -6.69 9.17
N ILE A 256 1.93 -6.35 9.06
CA ILE A 256 2.54 -5.98 7.77
C ILE A 256 2.62 -7.18 6.83
N ILE A 257 3.01 -8.35 7.34
CA ILE A 257 3.03 -9.58 6.54
C ILE A 257 1.63 -9.90 6.02
N ALA A 258 0.62 -9.81 6.89
CA ALA A 258 -0.77 -10.02 6.51
C ALA A 258 -1.24 -9.00 5.45
N LEU A 259 -0.86 -7.72 5.60
CA LEU A 259 -1.15 -6.68 4.62
C LEU A 259 -0.51 -6.94 3.27
N GLY A 260 0.78 -7.30 3.24
CA GLY A 260 1.48 -7.65 2.01
C GLY A 260 0.87 -8.87 1.34
N LEU A 261 0.61 -9.95 2.10
CA LEU A 261 0.02 -11.18 1.57
C LEU A 261 -1.40 -10.97 1.03
N LEU A 262 -2.30 -10.39 1.83
CA LEU A 262 -3.68 -10.14 1.39
C LEU A 262 -3.72 -9.18 0.20
N GLY A 263 -2.85 -8.16 0.20
CA GLY A 263 -2.69 -7.25 -0.93
C GLY A 263 -2.23 -7.97 -2.21
N ILE A 264 -1.19 -8.80 -2.12
CA ILE A 264 -0.68 -9.60 -3.25
C ILE A 264 -1.77 -10.53 -3.77
N ILE A 265 -2.46 -11.27 -2.90
CA ILE A 265 -3.54 -12.19 -3.28
C ILE A 265 -4.68 -11.42 -3.96
N PHE A 266 -5.09 -10.29 -3.38
CA PHE A 266 -6.14 -9.46 -3.95
C PHE A 266 -5.77 -8.92 -5.34
N ILE A 267 -4.56 -8.41 -5.52
CA ILE A 267 -4.12 -7.87 -6.81
C ILE A 267 -3.99 -8.99 -7.85
N MET A 268 -3.43 -10.14 -7.48
CA MET A 268 -3.29 -11.29 -8.40
C MET A 268 -4.64 -11.89 -8.80
N THR A 269 -5.70 -11.71 -8.00
CA THR A 269 -7.06 -12.19 -8.31
C THR A 269 -7.87 -11.18 -9.12
N GLN A 270 -7.62 -9.87 -8.97
CA GLN A 270 -8.40 -8.84 -9.67
C GLN A 270 -7.72 -8.33 -10.94
N SER A 271 -6.44 -7.99 -10.88
CA SER A 271 -5.68 -7.48 -12.02
C SER A 271 -4.18 -7.51 -11.71
N PRO A 272 -3.41 -8.48 -12.25
CA PRO A 272 -1.98 -8.64 -11.96
C PRO A 272 -1.13 -7.63 -12.74
N LEU A 273 -1.46 -6.35 -12.59
CA LEU A 273 -0.67 -5.24 -13.10
C LEU A 273 0.15 -4.65 -11.96
N LEU A 274 1.46 -4.51 -12.19
CA LEU A 274 2.41 -4.05 -11.17
C LEU A 274 1.98 -2.70 -10.57
N ARG A 275 1.45 -1.79 -11.41
CA ARG A 275 0.97 -0.47 -10.96
C ARG A 275 -0.12 -0.52 -9.87
N PHE A 276 -0.95 -1.56 -9.85
CA PHE A 276 -2.04 -1.65 -8.87
C PHE A 276 -1.60 -2.29 -7.55
N GLY A 277 -0.53 -3.10 -7.59
CA GLY A 277 -0.05 -3.83 -6.43
C GLY A 277 1.31 -3.40 -5.89
N LEU A 278 1.96 -2.41 -6.50
CA LEU A 278 3.33 -2.00 -6.20
C LEU A 278 3.57 -1.84 -4.68
N GLY A 279 2.70 -1.11 -3.99
CA GLY A 279 2.78 -0.95 -2.53
C GLY A 279 2.80 -2.28 -1.78
N TYR A 280 1.92 -3.22 -2.15
CA TYR A 280 1.84 -4.53 -1.50
C TYR A 280 3.03 -5.45 -1.83
N PHE A 281 3.47 -5.48 -3.10
CA PHE A 281 4.61 -6.28 -3.54
C PHE A 281 5.92 -5.87 -2.85
N VAL A 282 6.05 -4.59 -2.51
CA VAL A 282 7.27 -4.04 -1.92
C VAL A 282 7.31 -4.20 -0.39
N LEU A 283 6.16 -4.25 0.29
CA LEU A 283 6.10 -4.28 1.76
C LEU A 283 6.90 -5.43 2.39
N VAL A 284 6.69 -6.66 1.90
CA VAL A 284 7.30 -7.85 2.50
C VAL A 284 8.81 -7.92 2.21
N PRO A 285 9.29 -7.74 0.96
CA PRO A 285 10.73 -7.63 0.69
C PRO A 285 11.40 -6.53 1.50
N ALA A 286 10.76 -5.37 1.66
CA ALA A 286 11.29 -4.27 2.46
C ALA A 286 11.40 -4.63 3.96
N LEU A 287 10.41 -5.35 4.50
CA LEU A 287 10.45 -5.84 5.88
C LEU A 287 11.56 -6.88 6.09
N ILE A 288 11.73 -7.81 5.16
CA ILE A 288 12.78 -8.84 5.21
C ILE A 288 14.16 -8.19 5.16
N THR A 289 14.40 -7.30 4.20
CA THR A 289 15.69 -6.58 4.07
C THR A 289 16.00 -5.74 5.30
N ALA A 290 14.99 -5.08 5.90
CA ALA A 290 15.14 -4.37 7.17
C ALA A 290 15.55 -5.33 8.31
N SER A 291 14.92 -6.50 8.41
CA SER A 291 15.26 -7.49 9.46
C SER A 291 16.66 -8.10 9.28
N ILE A 292 17.09 -8.35 8.03
CA ILE A 292 18.44 -8.85 7.72
C ILE A 292 19.48 -7.79 8.07
N SER A 293 19.28 -6.55 7.64
CA SER A 293 20.23 -5.45 7.88
C SER A 293 20.42 -5.19 9.38
N GLN A 294 19.34 -5.22 10.16
CA GLN A 294 19.42 -5.12 11.62
C GLN A 294 20.21 -6.29 12.24
N GLY A 295 19.99 -7.51 11.74
CA GLY A 295 20.75 -8.68 12.16
C GLY A 295 22.25 -8.55 11.88
N ILE A 296 22.64 -8.15 10.67
CA ILE A 296 24.05 -7.93 10.29
C ILE A 296 24.68 -6.85 11.17
N LEU A 297 23.99 -5.73 11.39
CA LEU A 297 24.50 -4.62 12.19
C LEU A 297 24.74 -5.03 13.65
N SER A 298 23.80 -5.79 14.24
CA SER A 298 23.94 -6.31 15.60
C SER A 298 25.13 -7.29 15.73
N TRP A 299 25.33 -8.16 14.74
CA TRP A 299 26.45 -9.10 14.69
C TRP A 299 27.81 -8.40 14.56
N LEU A 300 27.93 -7.38 13.69
CA LEU A 300 29.14 -6.56 13.56
C LEU A 300 29.45 -5.79 14.85
N SER A 301 28.42 -5.27 15.52
CA SER A 301 28.59 -4.50 16.76
C SER A 301 29.00 -5.38 17.94
N GLY A 302 28.42 -6.58 18.06
CA GLY A 302 28.75 -7.54 19.13
C GLY A 302 30.23 -7.96 19.13
N LYS A 303 30.82 -8.16 17.94
CA LYS A 303 32.26 -8.46 17.81
C LYS A 303 33.17 -7.35 18.32
N LYS A 304 32.73 -6.09 18.25
CA LYS A 304 33.55 -4.94 18.66
C LYS A 304 33.57 -4.78 20.19
N ASN A 305 32.45 -5.03 20.87
CA ASN A 305 32.37 -4.92 22.32
C ASN A 305 33.13 -6.04 23.04
N GLN A 306 33.17 -7.24 22.46
CA GLN A 306 33.90 -8.37 23.05
C GLN A 306 35.43 -8.20 23.00
N ARG A 307 35.97 -7.43 22.05
CA ARG A 307 37.42 -7.13 21.97
C ARG A 307 37.90 -6.06 22.96
N ILE A 308 37.01 -5.20 23.47
CA ILE A 308 37.39 -4.12 24.39
C ILE A 308 37.48 -4.64 25.83
N ASN A 309 36.65 -5.63 26.21
CA ASN A 309 36.72 -6.23 27.54
C ASN A 309 37.91 -7.18 27.76
N LEU A 310 38.63 -7.60 26.71
CA LEU A 310 39.81 -8.46 26.88
C LEU A 310 41.13 -7.70 27.12
N LYS A 311 41.13 -6.36 27.10
CA LYS A 311 42.32 -5.53 27.35
C LYS A 311 42.27 -4.70 28.64
N GLY A 312 41.25 -4.89 29.48
CA GLY A 312 41.01 -4.10 30.70
C GLY A 312 41.15 -4.86 32.01
N ILE A 313 41.86 -5.99 32.05
CA ILE A 313 42.24 -6.66 33.30
C ILE A 313 43.70 -6.31 33.55
N ASN A 314 43.92 -5.52 34.61
CA ASN A 314 45.18 -5.00 35.20
C ASN A 314 45.26 -3.47 35.19
N SER A 315 44.32 -2.80 35.86
CA SER A 315 44.55 -1.48 36.44
C SER A 315 43.74 -1.38 37.73
N GLU A 316 44.36 -1.82 38.82
CA GLU A 316 43.86 -1.59 40.18
C GLU A 316 43.78 -0.08 40.46
N GLY A 317 42.65 0.36 41.02
CA GLY A 317 42.60 1.54 41.88
C GLY A 317 42.32 2.90 41.25
N ILE A 318 41.12 3.13 40.68
CA ILE A 318 40.56 4.51 40.57
C ILE A 318 39.04 4.49 40.85
N ASN A 319 38.62 5.30 41.82
CA ASN A 319 37.25 5.50 42.31
C ASN A 319 36.24 5.89 41.21
N PRO A 320 35.05 5.26 41.15
CA PRO A 320 34.01 5.59 40.18
C PRO A 320 32.86 6.38 40.83
N GLU A 321 33.06 7.65 41.14
CA GLU A 321 31.95 8.57 41.43
C GLU A 321 31.99 9.71 40.40
N GLY A 322 31.01 9.71 39.49
CA GLY A 322 30.78 10.84 38.59
C GLY A 322 31.17 10.62 37.12
N ILE A 323 30.54 9.66 36.43
CA ILE A 323 30.45 9.70 34.97
C ILE A 323 28.98 9.64 34.56
N ASN A 324 28.40 10.84 34.47
CA ASN A 324 27.15 11.11 33.79
C ASN A 324 27.20 10.55 32.36
N SER A 325 26.26 9.63 32.10
CA SER A 325 25.61 9.32 30.82
C SER A 325 26.39 9.64 29.54
N LYS A 326 27.09 8.64 28.99
CA LYS A 326 27.62 8.71 27.62
C LYS A 326 26.48 8.76 26.58
N PRO A 327 26.41 9.81 25.73
CA PRO A 327 25.48 9.87 24.61
C PRO A 327 26.21 9.38 23.34
N GLN A 328 26.38 8.07 23.11
CA GLN A 328 27.25 7.65 22.00
C GLN A 328 26.93 6.30 21.30
N GLN A 329 25.65 5.99 21.07
CA GLN A 329 25.26 4.87 20.17
C GLN A 329 24.37 5.24 18.99
N ILE A 330 24.06 6.53 18.77
CA ILE A 330 23.14 6.96 17.68
C ILE A 330 23.85 7.07 16.32
N PHE A 331 25.19 7.12 16.28
CA PHE A 331 25.95 7.49 15.08
C PHE A 331 26.03 6.46 13.93
N PRO A 332 26.21 5.13 14.15
CA PRO A 332 26.44 4.20 13.04
C PRO A 332 25.18 3.93 12.20
N LEU A 333 24.00 4.17 12.75
CA LEU A 333 22.72 3.94 12.08
C LEU A 333 22.44 5.01 11.01
N ARG A 334 22.77 6.28 11.29
CA ARG A 334 22.56 7.38 10.33
C ARG A 334 23.45 7.25 9.09
N LEU A 335 24.69 6.76 9.25
CA LEU A 335 25.63 6.62 8.14
C LEU A 335 25.23 5.51 7.16
N THR A 336 24.71 4.39 7.66
CA THR A 336 24.20 3.30 6.81
C THR A 336 22.95 3.72 6.03
N PHE A 337 22.11 4.57 6.61
CA PHE A 337 20.98 5.17 5.89
C PHE A 337 21.42 6.11 4.78
N ILE A 338 22.37 6.99 5.07
CA ILE A 338 22.89 7.92 4.08
C ILE A 338 23.57 7.16 2.94
N SER A 339 24.33 6.09 3.23
CA SER A 339 24.97 5.29 2.16
C SER A 339 23.97 4.52 1.31
N LEU A 340 22.91 3.95 1.88
CA LEU A 340 21.85 3.26 1.12
C LEU A 340 21.02 4.23 0.29
N PHE A 341 20.71 5.40 0.84
CA PHE A 341 20.00 6.46 0.12
C PHE A 341 20.85 7.02 -1.03
N LEU A 342 22.13 7.30 -0.78
CA LEU A 342 23.05 7.77 -1.81
C LEU A 342 23.30 6.70 -2.88
N ALA A 343 23.43 5.42 -2.49
CA ALA A 343 23.55 4.31 -3.43
C ALA A 343 22.30 4.13 -4.29
N SER A 344 21.10 4.30 -3.71
CA SER A 344 19.87 4.29 -4.52
C SER A 344 19.83 5.50 -5.45
N LEU A 345 20.24 6.67 -4.97
CA LEU A 345 20.23 7.91 -5.75
C LEU A 345 21.22 7.85 -6.92
N THR A 346 22.42 7.34 -6.71
CA THR A 346 23.40 7.14 -7.78
C THR A 346 22.94 6.09 -8.77
N LEU A 347 22.33 5.00 -8.31
CA LEU A 347 21.75 3.99 -9.19
C LEU A 347 20.58 4.56 -10.02
N ILE A 348 19.73 5.40 -9.41
CA ILE A 348 18.66 6.14 -10.11
C ILE A 348 19.28 7.03 -11.20
N ILE A 349 20.32 7.79 -10.88
CA ILE A 349 20.99 8.69 -11.83
C ILE A 349 21.59 7.89 -13.00
N LEU A 350 22.23 6.75 -12.72
CA LEU A 350 22.88 5.88 -13.71
C LEU A 350 21.87 5.22 -14.66
N ILE A 351 20.69 4.84 -14.16
CA ILE A 351 19.68 4.13 -14.96
C ILE A 351 18.72 5.13 -15.67
N SER A 352 18.66 6.38 -15.21
CA SER A 352 17.73 7.40 -15.73
C SER A 352 18.07 8.03 -17.09
N GLY A 353 19.05 7.48 -17.83
CA GLY A 353 19.60 8.09 -19.06
C GLY A 353 18.54 8.51 -20.10
N GLU A 354 17.44 7.76 -20.22
CA GLU A 354 16.33 8.04 -21.16
C GLU A 354 15.08 8.65 -20.47
N SER A 355 15.03 8.63 -19.12
CA SER A 355 13.81 8.92 -18.33
C SER A 355 13.83 10.26 -17.60
N ARG A 356 14.94 11.02 -17.64
CA ARG A 356 15.04 12.34 -16.98
C ARG A 356 13.96 13.33 -17.39
N ASN A 357 13.54 13.35 -18.67
CA ASN A 357 12.49 14.25 -19.14
C ASN A 357 11.07 13.77 -18.80
N ARG A 358 10.90 12.54 -18.27
CA ARG A 358 9.60 11.90 -18.01
C ARG A 358 9.16 11.93 -16.55
N LEU A 359 10.03 12.40 -15.65
CA LEU A 359 9.75 12.50 -14.21
C LEU A 359 8.82 13.67 -13.86
N ILE A 360 8.87 14.75 -14.64
CA ILE A 360 8.14 16.00 -14.37
C ILE A 360 6.93 16.13 -15.30
N LEU A 361 7.05 15.64 -16.54
CA LEU A 361 5.99 15.73 -17.54
C LEU A 361 5.69 14.34 -18.11
N PRO A 362 4.40 13.98 -18.28
CA PRO A 362 4.05 12.78 -19.02
C PRO A 362 4.62 12.87 -20.45
N PRO A 363 4.95 11.75 -21.10
CA PRO A 363 5.35 11.78 -22.50
C PRO A 363 4.24 12.42 -23.34
N GLU A 364 4.62 13.13 -24.41
CA GLU A 364 3.63 13.59 -25.38
C GLU A 364 2.77 12.41 -25.85
N LEU A 365 1.45 12.62 -25.87
CA LEU A 365 0.53 11.62 -26.39
C LEU A 365 0.87 11.34 -27.86
N PRO A 366 0.81 10.09 -28.32
CA PRO A 366 1.07 9.76 -29.71
C PRO A 366 0.15 10.57 -30.62
N LYS A 367 0.74 11.25 -31.60
CA LYS A 367 0.00 12.00 -32.61
C LYS A 367 -0.46 11.01 -33.67
N THR A 368 -1.76 10.91 -33.87
CA THR A 368 -2.35 10.13 -34.97
C THR A 368 -3.11 11.06 -35.89
N LYS A 369 -3.16 10.68 -37.17
CA LYS A 369 -4.02 11.33 -38.13
C LYS A 369 -5.48 11.06 -37.72
N LEU A 370 -6.22 12.13 -37.50
CA LEU A 370 -7.63 12.07 -37.18
C LEU A 370 -8.45 12.28 -38.45
N LEU A 371 -9.37 11.36 -38.69
CA LEU A 371 -10.41 11.46 -39.69
C LEU A 371 -11.60 12.17 -39.03
N VAL A 372 -12.16 13.15 -39.73
CA VAL A 372 -13.38 13.83 -39.30
C VAL A 372 -14.54 13.09 -39.96
N GLU A 373 -15.42 12.54 -39.13
CA GLU A 373 -16.63 11.85 -39.57
C GLU A 373 -17.85 12.59 -39.02
N GLN A 374 -19.00 12.36 -39.65
CA GLN A 374 -20.26 12.97 -39.25
C GLN A 374 -21.36 11.94 -39.28
N VAL A 375 -22.16 11.90 -38.21
CA VAL A 375 -23.39 11.11 -38.12
C VAL A 375 -24.49 12.08 -37.75
N ASN A 376 -25.46 12.26 -38.65
CA ASN A 376 -26.50 13.28 -38.55
C ASN A 376 -25.92 14.69 -38.31
N ASP A 377 -26.27 15.30 -37.18
CA ASP A 377 -25.85 16.61 -36.68
C ASP A 377 -24.58 16.56 -35.81
N VAL A 378 -23.98 15.38 -35.60
CA VAL A 378 -22.80 15.21 -34.74
C VAL A 378 -21.55 14.94 -35.59
N GLN A 379 -20.64 15.92 -35.62
CA GLN A 379 -19.29 15.74 -36.14
C GLN A 379 -18.38 15.16 -35.04
N TYR A 380 -17.65 14.09 -35.34
CA TYR A 380 -16.73 13.45 -34.40
C TYR A 380 -15.39 13.10 -35.06
N PHE A 381 -14.37 12.91 -34.23
CA PHE A 381 -13.04 12.50 -34.67
C PHE A 381 -12.86 11.00 -34.53
N ARG A 382 -12.18 10.37 -35.50
CA ARG A 382 -11.78 8.96 -35.45
C ARG A 382 -10.31 8.81 -35.85
N PRO A 383 -9.51 8.00 -35.15
CA PRO A 383 -8.15 7.72 -35.61
C PRO A 383 -8.17 6.93 -36.92
N ASP A 384 -7.20 7.22 -37.79
CA ASP A 384 -7.05 6.53 -39.10
C ASP A 384 -6.88 5.01 -38.94
N SER A 385 -6.13 4.60 -37.91
CA SER A 385 -5.96 3.19 -37.53
C SER A 385 -6.85 2.79 -36.35
N ARG A 386 -7.55 1.65 -36.49
CA ARG A 386 -8.36 1.03 -35.42
C ARG A 386 -7.56 0.60 -34.20
N ALA A 387 -6.25 0.42 -34.34
CA ALA A 387 -5.37 0.08 -33.22
C ALA A 387 -5.10 1.29 -32.30
N LEU A 388 -5.36 2.50 -32.77
CA LEU A 388 -5.08 3.73 -32.05
C LEU A 388 -6.34 4.23 -31.34
N ARG A 389 -6.15 4.91 -30.21
CA ARG A 389 -7.25 5.48 -29.43
C ARG A 389 -7.39 6.98 -29.73
N CYS A 390 -8.46 7.58 -29.23
CA CYS A 390 -8.71 9.01 -29.38
C CYS A 390 -7.62 9.91 -28.79
N TRP A 391 -6.97 9.48 -27.70
CA TRP A 391 -5.88 10.21 -27.03
C TRP A 391 -6.18 11.71 -26.87
N ALA A 392 -5.43 12.59 -27.55
CA ALA A 392 -5.56 14.05 -27.49
C ALA A 392 -6.54 14.62 -28.54
N ALA A 393 -7.32 13.77 -29.22
CA ALA A 393 -8.34 14.21 -30.16
C ALA A 393 -9.38 15.10 -29.46
N LYS A 394 -9.84 16.13 -30.17
CA LYS A 394 -10.94 16.96 -29.70
C LYS A 394 -12.19 16.08 -29.54
N LEU A 395 -12.96 16.31 -28.47
CA LEU A 395 -14.23 15.62 -28.26
C LEU A 395 -15.32 16.21 -29.17
N PRO A 396 -16.27 15.40 -29.67
CA PRO A 396 -16.42 13.96 -29.43
C PRO A 396 -15.47 13.13 -30.31
N CYS A 397 -14.95 12.02 -29.76
CA CYS A 397 -14.10 11.10 -30.50
C CYS A 397 -14.51 9.65 -30.23
N ALA A 398 -14.49 8.83 -31.27
CA ALA A 398 -14.77 7.40 -31.20
C ALA A 398 -13.61 6.59 -31.81
N SER A 399 -13.23 5.48 -31.19
CA SER A 399 -12.21 4.55 -31.74
C SER A 399 -12.74 3.72 -32.91
N VAL A 400 -14.06 3.63 -33.04
CA VAL A 400 -14.77 2.87 -34.07
C VAL A 400 -15.83 3.76 -34.72
N PRO A 401 -16.22 3.50 -35.98
CA PRO A 401 -17.31 4.24 -36.62
C PRO A 401 -18.61 4.12 -35.83
N VAL A 402 -19.34 5.22 -35.71
CA VAL A 402 -20.63 5.24 -35.00
C VAL A 402 -21.73 4.86 -35.98
N TYR A 403 -22.17 3.60 -35.94
CA TYR A 403 -23.17 3.08 -36.88
C TYR A 403 -24.62 3.39 -36.48
N LYS A 404 -24.88 3.67 -35.20
CA LYS A 404 -26.22 4.04 -34.74
C LYS A 404 -26.49 5.51 -35.08
N SER A 405 -27.70 5.81 -35.52
CA SER A 405 -28.21 7.19 -35.63
C SER A 405 -28.12 7.85 -34.26
N VAL A 406 -27.14 8.73 -34.07
CA VAL A 406 -27.01 9.56 -32.87
C VAL A 406 -27.27 11.00 -33.26
N ARG A 407 -28.02 11.73 -32.44
CA ARG A 407 -28.31 13.17 -32.59
C ARG A 407 -28.06 13.92 -31.29
N LEU A 408 -27.84 15.22 -31.35
CA LEU A 408 -27.80 16.05 -30.15
C LEU A 408 -29.21 16.18 -29.59
N ARG A 409 -29.36 15.99 -28.27
CA ARG A 409 -30.64 16.20 -27.59
C ARG A 409 -31.04 17.67 -27.57
N HIS A 410 -30.06 18.55 -27.35
CA HIS A 410 -30.21 20.01 -27.37
C HIS A 410 -29.12 20.61 -28.28
N PRO A 411 -29.39 20.76 -29.59
CA PRO A 411 -28.40 21.21 -30.58
C PRO A 411 -27.78 22.58 -30.26
N ASP A 412 -28.55 23.46 -29.62
CA ASP A 412 -28.15 24.79 -29.15
C ASP A 412 -27.07 24.75 -28.06
N GLN A 413 -26.97 23.65 -27.30
CA GLN A 413 -25.99 23.45 -26.23
C GLN A 413 -24.77 22.63 -26.70
N GLY A 414 -24.71 22.27 -27.98
CA GLY A 414 -23.68 21.39 -28.54
C GLY A 414 -23.59 20.05 -27.82
N ILE A 415 -22.37 19.52 -27.65
CA ILE A 415 -22.14 18.24 -26.96
C ILE A 415 -22.55 18.26 -25.47
N GLY A 416 -22.65 19.45 -24.86
CA GLY A 416 -23.10 19.61 -23.47
C GLY A 416 -24.58 19.30 -23.28
N GLY A 417 -25.38 19.43 -24.35
CA GLY A 417 -26.80 19.09 -24.36
C GLY A 417 -27.09 17.59 -24.29
N GLY A 418 -26.07 16.75 -24.41
CA GLY A 418 -26.19 15.30 -24.42
C GLY A 418 -26.64 14.72 -25.77
N PHE A 419 -26.67 13.39 -25.82
CA PHE A 419 -26.96 12.63 -27.04
C PHE A 419 -28.28 11.86 -26.91
N MET A 420 -28.95 11.63 -28.03
CA MET A 420 -30.09 10.71 -28.15
C MET A 420 -29.95 9.83 -29.39
N TYR A 421 -30.56 8.64 -29.36
CA TYR A 421 -30.67 7.83 -30.56
C TYR A 421 -31.71 8.48 -31.49
N GLY A 422 -31.36 8.61 -32.77
CA GLY A 422 -32.30 9.00 -33.82
C GLY A 422 -33.11 7.79 -34.26
N ASP A 423 -34.34 8.03 -34.67
CA ASP A 423 -35.23 7.00 -35.24
C ASP A 423 -34.70 6.42 -36.55
#